data_AF-A0A3B9A6R4-F1
#
_entry.id   AF-A0A3B9A6R4-F1
#
_cell.length_a   1.000
_cell.length_b   1.000
_cell.length_c   1.000
_cell.angle_alpha   90.00
_cell.angle_beta   90.00
_cell.angle_gamma   90.00
#
_symmetry.space_group_name_H-M   'P 1'
#
loop_
_entity.id
_entity.type
_entity.pdbx_description
1 polymer ?
#
loop_
_entity_poly.entity_id
_entity_poly.type
_entity_poly.pdbx_seq_one_letter_code
_entity_poly.pdbx_strand_id
1 'polypeptide(L)'
;MKKYIRIISLFLLASGLFGACSNSTSTDLATTSTEPPPEVETPISTSPEPIAQASLAKTSPTIQATLTSTPTLFLSPTVKKEATQSNPAKTSLPARSPTPKPQLDLVELNTKYGPILYLEDWWTVRMMNLDGSIRDWKFQPSHESGIDPLSRFSWSPDGSAFLYSTSSSSKLYRVDVEKKTATNLTPKGMDAAYGMYSPDGRRIAFVGWSTDTNGYPEIFVMNADGTDVTRLTERCGDCRDLDWSADGNWIVYARFSDGSIYTISVQGGKPNLVTKGGFNYLPDYSPDGQWLALVRDGYLYVMPAGGGSLRLVCSDEDIVRVFSWSPDSRYIVFENSLEDRFGFWVVDVATGEMELLTTELFYNPIWSPIMRGGVTPQPIITTPGDCTNGWTRLKIGGFARVIDVVPNRVRGQPSRSAEVIAEIHRGTDYKIVDGPVCADGLVFWKISDPGLPGTAGWTAEGDLKEYYLEPSNP
;
A
#
# COMPACT_ATOMS: atom_id res chain seq x y z
N MET A 1 -15.69 -5.77 -28.35
CA MET A 1 -15.39 -6.20 -26.97
C MET A 1 -14.32 -7.31 -26.83
N LYS A 2 -13.49 -7.65 -27.84
CA LYS A 2 -12.33 -8.59 -27.64
C LYS A 2 -10.98 -8.10 -28.21
N LYS A 3 -10.83 -6.79 -28.47
CA LYS A 3 -9.60 -6.20 -29.06
C LYS A 3 -8.85 -5.17 -28.20
N TYR A 4 -9.45 -4.63 -27.14
CA TYR A 4 -8.80 -3.60 -26.30
C TYR A 4 -7.93 -4.15 -25.16
N ILE A 5 -8.18 -5.38 -24.68
CA ILE A 5 -7.44 -6.00 -23.56
C ILE A 5 -5.97 -6.31 -23.92
N ARG A 6 -5.63 -6.51 -25.21
CA ARG A 6 -4.28 -6.91 -25.64
C ARG A 6 -3.22 -5.81 -25.66
N ILE A 7 -3.57 -4.54 -25.44
CA ILE A 7 -2.61 -3.42 -25.50
C ILE A 7 -1.88 -3.20 -24.17
N ILE A 8 -2.49 -3.59 -23.04
CA ILE A 8 -1.95 -3.31 -21.69
C ILE A 8 -0.85 -4.31 -21.28
N SER A 9 -0.84 -5.52 -21.84
CA SER A 9 0.17 -6.55 -21.51
C SER A 9 1.59 -6.25 -22.02
N LEU A 10 1.80 -5.24 -22.87
CA LEU A 10 3.11 -4.96 -23.50
C LEU A 10 4.01 -3.97 -22.75
N PHE A 11 3.47 -3.17 -21.83
CA PHE A 11 4.25 -2.09 -21.19
C PHE A 11 5.02 -2.47 -19.91
N LEU A 12 4.93 -3.74 -19.48
CA LEU A 12 5.69 -4.27 -18.33
C LEU A 12 6.94 -5.10 -18.73
N LEU A 13 7.31 -5.14 -20.01
CA LEU A 13 8.39 -6.03 -20.52
C LEU A 13 9.36 -5.40 -21.53
N ALA A 14 9.37 -4.07 -21.71
CA ALA A 14 10.14 -3.41 -22.77
C ALA A 14 11.01 -2.24 -22.29
N SER A 15 12.08 -2.55 -21.56
CA SER A 15 13.20 -1.62 -21.29
C SER A 15 14.55 -2.35 -21.32
N GLY A 16 14.87 -2.94 -22.47
CA GLY A 16 16.18 -3.57 -22.72
C GLY A 16 16.43 -3.83 -24.22
N LEU A 17 17.69 -3.65 -24.63
CA LEU A 17 18.27 -3.90 -25.97
C LEU A 17 17.99 -2.87 -27.08
N PHE A 18 18.94 -1.95 -27.25
CA PHE A 18 19.31 -1.41 -28.57
C PHE A 18 20.09 -2.49 -29.36
N GLY A 19 19.83 -2.65 -30.66
CA GLY A 19 20.54 -3.66 -31.48
C GLY A 19 20.15 -3.77 -32.96
N ALA A 20 20.51 -2.75 -33.75
CA ALA A 20 20.86 -2.73 -35.19
C ALA A 20 20.16 -3.63 -36.28
N CYS A 21 20.04 -3.02 -37.49
CA CYS A 21 19.86 -3.62 -38.84
C CYS A 21 18.49 -4.24 -39.21
N SER A 22 18.00 -4.17 -40.47
CA SER A 22 18.33 -3.34 -41.65
C SER A 22 17.34 -3.57 -42.82
N ASN A 23 17.25 -2.57 -43.73
CA ASN A 23 16.87 -2.65 -45.17
C ASN A 23 15.40 -2.58 -45.66
N SER A 24 15.14 -1.46 -46.37
CA SER A 24 14.47 -1.32 -47.69
C SER A 24 12.95 -1.60 -47.80
N THR A 25 12.16 -0.86 -48.61
CA THR A 25 12.45 -0.13 -49.87
C THR A 25 11.71 1.22 -50.03
N SER A 26 12.32 2.13 -50.81
CA SER A 26 11.83 3.24 -51.68
C SER A 26 10.30 3.51 -51.83
N THR A 27 9.75 4.68 -52.22
CA THR A 27 10.20 5.88 -53.00
C THR A 27 9.05 6.93 -52.90
N ASP A 28 9.13 8.25 -53.16
CA ASP A 28 10.21 9.22 -53.46
C ASP A 28 9.69 10.68 -53.25
N LEU A 29 10.58 11.69 -53.19
CA LEU A 29 10.49 13.03 -53.84
C LEU A 29 11.44 14.11 -53.24
N ALA A 30 12.45 14.49 -54.03
CA ALA A 30 13.08 15.82 -54.27
C ALA A 30 12.59 17.08 -53.49
N THR A 31 13.38 18.13 -53.20
CA THR A 31 14.78 18.57 -53.48
C THR A 31 15.20 19.55 -52.33
N THR A 32 16.48 19.81 -51.98
CA THR A 32 17.45 20.71 -52.65
C THR A 32 18.86 20.64 -52.01
N SER A 33 19.85 21.23 -52.67
CA SER A 33 21.31 21.14 -52.41
C SER A 33 21.91 22.26 -51.53
N THR A 34 22.99 21.95 -50.77
CA THR A 34 24.35 22.55 -50.92
C THR A 34 25.40 21.89 -49.98
N GLU A 35 26.68 21.94 -50.36
CA GLU A 35 27.83 21.29 -49.67
C GLU A 35 28.49 22.12 -48.54
N PRO A 36 29.30 21.49 -47.65
CA PRO A 36 30.00 22.11 -46.53
C PRO A 36 31.53 22.30 -46.74
N PRO A 37 32.23 22.98 -45.80
CA PRO A 37 33.68 22.83 -45.60
C PRO A 37 34.05 22.65 -44.09
N PRO A 38 35.34 22.41 -43.71
CA PRO A 38 35.94 21.08 -43.71
C PRO A 38 36.51 20.64 -42.33
N GLU A 39 36.85 19.36 -42.19
CA GLU A 39 37.52 18.80 -41.00
C GLU A 39 39.02 19.15 -40.92
N VAL A 40 39.58 19.07 -39.71
CA VAL A 40 41.01 19.20 -39.40
C VAL A 40 41.51 17.87 -38.83
N GLU A 41 42.55 17.29 -39.44
CA GLU A 41 43.13 16.01 -39.03
C GLU A 41 44.34 16.12 -38.08
N THR A 42 44.69 14.95 -37.50
CA THR A 42 45.96 14.56 -36.82
C THR A 42 46.07 14.88 -35.32
N PRO A 43 46.86 14.10 -34.52
CA PRO A 43 47.79 13.04 -34.92
C PRO A 43 47.62 11.64 -34.25
N ILE A 44 48.43 10.69 -34.73
CA ILE A 44 48.58 9.30 -34.26
C ILE A 44 49.59 9.23 -33.11
N SER A 45 49.37 8.37 -32.08
CA SER A 45 50.48 7.84 -31.27
C SER A 45 50.20 6.47 -30.59
N THR A 46 50.98 5.47 -31.01
CA THR A 46 51.50 4.26 -30.31
C THR A 46 50.83 3.68 -29.04
N SER A 47 50.34 2.43 -29.18
CA SER A 47 50.50 1.17 -28.38
C SER A 47 50.90 1.20 -26.87
N PRO A 48 50.54 0.17 -26.03
CA PRO A 48 50.83 -1.26 -26.28
C PRO A 48 49.71 -2.30 -25.98
N GLU A 49 49.84 -3.45 -26.65
CA GLU A 49 49.21 -4.76 -26.37
C GLU A 49 49.98 -5.53 -25.25
N PRO A 50 49.60 -6.76 -24.79
CA PRO A 50 48.57 -7.69 -25.31
C PRO A 50 47.62 -8.32 -24.25
N ILE A 51 46.66 -9.15 -24.69
CA ILE A 51 46.40 -10.51 -24.16
C ILE A 51 45.55 -11.33 -25.17
N ALA A 52 46.13 -12.46 -25.59
CA ALA A 52 45.54 -13.69 -26.16
C ALA A 52 44.24 -13.60 -27.01
N GLN A 53 44.40 -13.69 -28.33
CA GLN A 53 43.40 -14.35 -29.19
C GLN A 53 43.53 -15.88 -29.08
N ALA A 54 42.40 -16.58 -28.99
CA ALA A 54 42.32 -18.02 -29.28
C ALA A 54 41.26 -18.24 -30.37
N SER A 55 41.73 -18.57 -31.58
CA SER A 55 40.84 -19.00 -32.66
C SER A 55 40.38 -20.43 -32.43
N LEU A 56 39.11 -20.72 -32.69
CA LEU A 56 38.65 -22.10 -32.88
C LEU A 56 37.80 -22.21 -34.14
N ALA A 57 38.22 -23.13 -35.01
CA ALA A 57 37.68 -23.30 -36.34
C ALA A 57 36.40 -24.15 -36.35
N LYS A 58 35.65 -24.05 -37.46
CA LYS A 58 34.53 -24.93 -37.78
C LYS A 58 35.02 -26.37 -38.00
N THR A 59 34.57 -27.33 -37.20
CA THR A 59 34.35 -28.72 -37.62
C THR A 59 33.29 -29.39 -36.74
N SER A 60 32.22 -29.87 -37.34
CA SER A 60 31.23 -30.74 -36.67
C SER A 60 31.76 -32.17 -36.53
N PRO A 61 31.31 -32.90 -35.50
CA PRO A 61 31.04 -34.33 -35.66
C PRO A 61 29.61 -34.70 -35.22
N THR A 62 28.97 -35.53 -36.03
CA THR A 62 27.63 -36.09 -35.78
C THR A 62 27.72 -37.32 -34.87
N ILE A 63 26.94 -37.38 -33.79
CA ILE A 63 26.60 -38.63 -33.09
C ILE A 63 25.09 -38.66 -32.86
N GLN A 64 24.47 -39.79 -33.23
CA GLN A 64 23.03 -40.01 -33.10
C GLN A 64 22.64 -40.42 -31.67
N ALA A 65 21.48 -39.96 -31.21
CA ALA A 65 20.73 -40.59 -30.12
C ALA A 65 19.26 -40.73 -30.56
N THR A 66 18.71 -41.93 -30.37
CA THR A 66 17.39 -42.35 -30.88
C THR A 66 16.24 -41.78 -30.05
N LEU A 67 15.23 -41.22 -30.73
CA LEU A 67 13.94 -40.86 -30.15
C LEU A 67 12.97 -42.04 -30.22
N THR A 68 12.40 -42.45 -29.09
CA THR A 68 11.27 -43.40 -29.03
C THR A 68 9.94 -42.66 -28.89
N SER A 69 8.98 -43.01 -29.73
CA SER A 69 7.68 -42.34 -29.90
C SER A 69 6.64 -42.69 -28.83
N THR A 70 5.88 -41.69 -28.38
CA THR A 70 4.61 -41.87 -27.65
C THR A 70 3.43 -41.77 -28.63
N PRO A 71 2.52 -42.76 -28.72
CA PRO A 71 1.45 -42.75 -29.72
C PRO A 71 0.20 -41.98 -29.28
N THR A 72 -0.34 -41.16 -30.18
CA THR A 72 -1.65 -40.50 -30.06
C THR A 72 -2.77 -41.44 -30.50
N LEU A 73 -3.89 -41.47 -29.77
CA LEU A 73 -5.10 -42.21 -30.17
C LEU A 73 -6.29 -41.26 -30.32
N PHE A 74 -6.81 -41.17 -31.55
CA PHE A 74 -8.08 -40.51 -31.89
C PHE A 74 -9.24 -41.51 -31.77
N LEU A 75 -10.42 -41.03 -31.40
CA LEU A 75 -11.67 -41.79 -31.51
C LEU A 75 -12.77 -40.95 -32.17
N SER A 76 -13.41 -41.55 -33.17
CA SER A 76 -14.68 -41.13 -33.78
C SER A 76 -15.77 -42.19 -33.50
N PRO A 77 -17.08 -41.86 -33.55
CA PRO A 77 -18.07 -42.57 -32.74
C PRO A 77 -19.01 -43.53 -33.50
N THR A 78 -19.40 -44.65 -32.86
CA THR A 78 -20.59 -45.43 -33.30
C THR A 78 -21.33 -46.19 -32.17
N VAL A 79 -22.46 -45.60 -31.73
CA VAL A 79 -23.81 -46.17 -31.46
C VAL A 79 -23.99 -47.63 -30.95
N LYS A 80 -24.53 -47.72 -29.72
CA LYS A 80 -25.49 -48.69 -29.09
C LYS A 80 -25.24 -50.22 -29.07
N LYS A 81 -25.35 -50.77 -27.85
CA LYS A 81 -26.38 -51.77 -27.49
C LYS A 81 -26.83 -51.63 -26.03
N GLU A 82 -28.09 -51.96 -25.74
CA GLU A 82 -28.70 -51.84 -24.41
C GLU A 82 -28.42 -53.07 -23.52
N ALA A 83 -28.34 -52.85 -22.21
CA ALA A 83 -28.54 -53.89 -21.20
C ALA A 83 -29.17 -53.27 -19.93
N THR A 84 -30.00 -54.06 -19.24
CA THR A 84 -31.04 -53.67 -18.28
C THR A 84 -30.58 -53.13 -16.91
N GLN A 85 -31.51 -52.46 -16.24
CA GLN A 85 -31.35 -51.75 -14.95
C GLN A 85 -31.12 -52.68 -13.74
N SER A 86 -30.33 -52.18 -12.77
CA SER A 86 -30.69 -52.28 -11.35
C SER A 86 -30.19 -51.01 -10.63
N ASN A 87 -30.98 -50.48 -9.69
CA ASN A 87 -30.81 -49.13 -9.16
C ASN A 87 -30.43 -49.18 -7.67
N PRO A 88 -29.22 -48.78 -7.24
CA PRO A 88 -28.92 -48.58 -5.82
C PRO A 88 -29.45 -47.22 -5.37
N ALA A 89 -30.23 -47.19 -4.29
CA ALA A 89 -30.82 -45.95 -3.76
C ALA A 89 -29.73 -45.00 -3.24
N LYS A 90 -29.66 -43.79 -3.82
CA LYS A 90 -28.85 -42.69 -3.26
C LYS A 90 -29.61 -42.02 -2.12
N THR A 91 -29.19 -42.29 -0.90
CA THR A 91 -29.45 -41.39 0.25
C THR A 91 -28.53 -40.17 0.14
N SER A 92 -28.96 -39.16 -0.62
CA SER A 92 -28.31 -37.85 -0.60
C SER A 92 -28.64 -37.15 0.72
N LEU A 93 -27.62 -36.80 1.50
CA LEU A 93 -27.75 -35.77 2.53
C LEU A 93 -28.30 -34.48 1.87
N PRO A 94 -29.18 -33.73 2.54
CA PRO A 94 -29.68 -32.47 1.99
C PRO A 94 -28.50 -31.54 1.73
N ALA A 95 -28.47 -30.91 0.55
CA ALA A 95 -27.48 -29.90 0.25
C ALA A 95 -27.60 -28.79 1.30
N ARG A 96 -26.52 -28.59 2.09
CA ARG A 96 -26.42 -27.46 3.00
C ARG A 96 -26.48 -26.21 2.12
N SER A 97 -27.56 -25.42 2.25
CA SER A 97 -27.63 -24.10 1.62
C SER A 97 -26.32 -23.36 1.90
N PRO A 98 -25.71 -22.68 0.91
CA PRO A 98 -24.52 -21.88 1.18
C PRO A 98 -24.89 -20.92 2.30
N THR A 99 -24.23 -21.11 3.45
CA THR A 99 -24.33 -20.14 4.53
C THR A 99 -23.76 -18.85 3.96
N PRO A 100 -24.45 -17.70 4.01
CA PRO A 100 -23.89 -16.46 3.52
C PRO A 100 -22.49 -16.31 4.10
N LYS A 101 -21.48 -16.05 3.26
CA LYS A 101 -20.19 -15.60 3.78
C LYS A 101 -20.49 -14.37 4.64
N PRO A 102 -19.90 -14.22 5.83
CA PRO A 102 -20.06 -12.99 6.59
C PRO A 102 -19.60 -11.84 5.69
N GLN A 103 -20.47 -10.85 5.56
CA GLN A 103 -20.32 -9.73 4.64
C GLN A 103 -19.88 -8.52 5.46
N LEU A 104 -18.92 -7.75 4.95
CA LEU A 104 -18.47 -6.55 5.66
C LEU A 104 -19.58 -5.50 5.66
N ASP A 105 -19.91 -4.97 6.84
CA ASP A 105 -20.86 -3.86 6.95
C ASP A 105 -20.17 -2.56 6.53
N LEU A 106 -20.22 -2.27 5.23
CA LEU A 106 -19.72 -1.03 4.65
C LEU A 106 -20.33 0.23 5.28
N VAL A 107 -21.55 0.16 5.83
CA VAL A 107 -22.18 1.30 6.51
C VAL A 107 -21.53 1.53 7.87
N GLU A 108 -21.27 0.47 8.65
CA GLU A 108 -20.50 0.56 9.89
C GLU A 108 -19.10 1.15 9.63
N LEU A 109 -18.37 0.61 8.64
CA LEU A 109 -17.04 1.12 8.26
C LEU A 109 -17.11 2.59 7.84
N ASN A 110 -18.14 3.01 7.10
CA ASN A 110 -18.34 4.41 6.69
C ASN A 110 -18.61 5.37 7.86
N THR A 111 -19.13 4.88 8.99
CA THR A 111 -19.22 5.70 10.22
C THR A 111 -17.90 5.80 10.98
N LYS A 112 -16.98 4.85 10.80
CA LYS A 112 -15.73 4.74 11.56
C LYS A 112 -14.53 5.44 10.90
N TYR A 113 -14.43 5.44 9.57
CA TYR A 113 -13.25 6.00 8.86
C TYR A 113 -13.60 7.19 7.96
N GLY A 114 -12.56 7.91 7.54
CA GLY A 114 -12.67 8.91 6.49
C GLY A 114 -12.88 8.29 5.09
N PRO A 115 -13.09 9.12 4.07
CA PRO A 115 -13.31 8.68 2.69
C PRO A 115 -12.10 7.95 2.10
N ILE A 116 -12.33 7.22 1.01
CA ILE A 116 -11.28 6.79 0.08
C ILE A 116 -11.10 7.86 -0.97
N LEU A 117 -9.86 8.29 -1.17
CA LEU A 117 -9.44 9.14 -2.28
C LEU A 117 -9.08 8.24 -3.46
N TYR A 118 -9.51 8.62 -4.67
CA TYR A 118 -9.27 7.83 -5.88
C TYR A 118 -9.07 8.72 -7.12
N LEU A 119 -8.59 8.12 -8.21
CA LEU A 119 -8.56 8.72 -9.54
C LEU A 119 -9.81 8.30 -10.35
N GLU A 120 -10.61 9.28 -10.75
CA GLU A 120 -11.71 9.11 -11.71
C GLU A 120 -11.17 8.93 -13.14
N ASP A 121 -10.08 9.64 -13.45
CA ASP A 121 -9.33 9.56 -14.70
C ASP A 121 -7.86 9.94 -14.41
N TRP A 122 -6.99 10.02 -15.42
CA TRP A 122 -5.55 10.32 -15.25
C TRP A 122 -5.24 11.78 -14.83
N TRP A 123 -6.26 12.58 -14.54
CA TRP A 123 -6.19 14.01 -14.21
C TRP A 123 -7.07 14.37 -13.02
N THR A 124 -8.16 13.65 -12.79
CA THR A 124 -9.17 14.00 -11.79
C THR A 124 -9.07 13.14 -10.53
N VAL A 125 -8.76 13.78 -9.41
CA VAL A 125 -8.82 13.20 -8.06
C VAL A 125 -10.18 13.46 -7.45
N ARG A 126 -10.79 12.43 -6.84
CA ARG A 126 -12.07 12.49 -6.13
C ARG A 126 -12.01 11.76 -4.79
N MET A 127 -13.10 11.87 -4.04
CA MET A 127 -13.30 11.16 -2.78
C MET A 127 -14.65 10.43 -2.78
N MET A 128 -14.69 9.23 -2.24
CA MET A 128 -15.92 8.47 -1.97
C MET A 128 -15.97 8.02 -0.52
N ASN A 129 -17.18 7.87 -0.02
CA ASN A 129 -17.49 7.19 1.22
C ASN A 129 -17.31 5.67 1.09
N LEU A 130 -17.23 4.97 2.22
CA LEU A 130 -17.11 3.51 2.26
C LEU A 130 -18.42 2.78 1.94
N ASP A 131 -19.54 3.49 1.84
CA ASP A 131 -20.80 2.99 1.25
C ASP A 131 -20.84 3.13 -0.29
N GLY A 132 -19.72 3.52 -0.91
CA GLY A 132 -19.58 3.75 -2.35
C GLY A 132 -20.09 5.12 -2.83
N SER A 133 -20.73 5.93 -1.98
CA SER A 133 -21.26 7.23 -2.39
C SER A 133 -20.14 8.27 -2.64
N ILE A 134 -20.19 8.92 -3.81
CA ILE A 134 -19.19 9.92 -4.22
C ILE A 134 -19.44 11.24 -3.49
N ARG A 135 -18.39 11.83 -2.90
CA ARG A 135 -18.46 13.16 -2.26
C ARG A 135 -18.40 14.27 -3.30
N ASP A 136 -18.99 15.42 -2.97
CA ASP A 136 -18.81 16.68 -3.72
C ASP A 136 -17.43 17.31 -3.43
N TRP A 137 -16.38 16.55 -3.72
CA TRP A 137 -14.99 17.00 -3.67
C TRP A 137 -14.28 16.49 -4.93
N LYS A 138 -13.64 17.41 -5.63
CA LYS A 138 -12.81 17.17 -6.82
C LYS A 138 -11.58 18.06 -6.75
N PHE A 139 -10.44 17.51 -7.13
CA PHE A 139 -9.22 18.23 -7.49
C PHE A 139 -8.77 17.81 -8.88
N GLN A 140 -8.24 18.76 -9.66
CA GLN A 140 -7.68 18.52 -10.98
C GLN A 140 -6.50 19.51 -11.16
N PRO A 141 -5.27 19.03 -11.43
CA PRO A 141 -4.11 19.89 -11.53
C PRO A 141 -4.14 20.70 -12.84
N SER A 142 -3.60 21.91 -12.81
CA SER A 142 -3.58 22.84 -13.95
C SER A 142 -2.41 22.60 -14.93
N HIS A 143 -1.72 21.47 -14.83
CA HIS A 143 -0.46 21.19 -15.52
C HIS A 143 -0.58 20.03 -16.51
N GLU A 144 0.04 20.14 -17.68
CA GLU A 144 -0.10 19.23 -18.84
C GLU A 144 0.51 17.82 -18.66
N SER A 145 1.04 17.47 -17.49
CA SER A 145 1.74 16.19 -17.27
C SER A 145 0.89 15.09 -16.62
N GLY A 146 -0.39 15.34 -16.37
CA GLY A 146 -1.29 14.40 -15.70
C GLY A 146 -0.84 13.99 -14.31
N ILE A 147 -1.57 13.03 -13.74
CA ILE A 147 -1.21 12.34 -12.50
C ILE A 147 -0.76 10.93 -12.89
N ASP A 148 0.30 10.42 -12.27
CA ASP A 148 0.73 9.03 -12.45
C ASP A 148 -0.26 8.08 -11.74
N PRO A 149 -1.04 7.25 -12.47
CA PRO A 149 -1.98 6.32 -11.86
C PRO A 149 -1.30 5.14 -11.16
N LEU A 150 0.01 4.92 -11.38
CA LEU A 150 0.79 3.86 -10.75
C LEU A 150 1.57 4.33 -9.51
N SER A 151 1.69 5.65 -9.30
CA SER A 151 2.20 6.21 -8.05
C SER A 151 1.09 6.25 -7.02
N ARG A 152 1.19 5.46 -5.94
CA ARG A 152 0.38 5.67 -4.72
C ARG A 152 0.43 7.14 -4.30
N PHE A 153 -0.69 7.67 -3.83
CA PHE A 153 -0.72 8.95 -3.14
C PHE A 153 -0.44 8.76 -1.66
N SER A 154 0.16 9.78 -1.04
CA SER A 154 0.42 9.79 0.39
C SER A 154 -0.35 10.91 1.07
N TRP A 155 -1.24 10.57 1.98
CA TRP A 155 -1.88 11.56 2.85
C TRP A 155 -0.89 12.10 3.89
N SER A 156 -0.99 13.38 4.23
CA SER A 156 -0.40 13.86 5.47
C SER A 156 -1.15 13.21 6.65
N PRO A 157 -0.48 12.82 7.76
CA PRO A 157 -1.12 12.10 8.86
C PRO A 157 -2.27 12.84 9.57
N ASP A 158 -2.43 14.14 9.33
CA ASP A 158 -3.53 14.97 9.82
C ASP A 158 -4.73 15.04 8.85
N GLY A 159 -4.58 14.57 7.61
CA GLY A 159 -5.59 14.66 6.55
C GLY A 159 -5.69 16.03 5.86
N SER A 160 -4.81 16.98 6.15
CA SER A 160 -4.87 18.34 5.56
C SER A 160 -4.34 18.43 4.12
N ALA A 161 -3.52 17.46 3.70
CA ALA A 161 -2.88 17.43 2.41
C ALA A 161 -2.67 15.99 1.89
N PHE A 162 -2.38 15.87 0.59
CA PHE A 162 -1.82 14.64 0.03
C PHE A 162 -0.73 14.92 -1.01
N LEU A 163 0.10 13.93 -1.31
CA LEU A 163 1.15 13.97 -2.32
C LEU A 163 0.73 13.21 -3.58
N TYR A 164 1.10 13.72 -4.75
CA TYR A 164 1.02 12.98 -6.01
C TYR A 164 2.24 13.24 -6.91
N SER A 165 2.49 12.31 -7.82
CA SER A 165 3.56 12.40 -8.83
C SER A 165 2.96 12.64 -10.22
N THR A 166 3.63 13.43 -11.08
CA THR A 166 3.23 13.57 -12.50
C THR A 166 3.78 12.46 -13.38
N SER A 167 3.02 11.99 -14.37
CA SER A 167 3.36 10.80 -15.16
C SER A 167 4.48 11.01 -16.17
N SER A 168 4.57 12.21 -16.79
CA SER A 168 5.49 12.49 -17.89
C SER A 168 6.64 13.43 -17.56
N SER A 169 6.63 14.04 -16.36
CA SER A 169 7.64 15.03 -15.94
C SER A 169 8.27 14.74 -14.59
N SER A 170 7.89 13.62 -13.94
CA SER A 170 8.42 13.15 -12.65
C SER A 170 8.55 14.29 -11.63
N LYS A 171 7.44 15.00 -11.40
CA LYS A 171 7.34 16.10 -10.44
C LYS A 171 6.44 15.70 -9.27
N LEU A 172 6.94 15.95 -8.07
CA LEU A 172 6.25 15.70 -6.81
C LEU A 172 5.48 16.96 -6.39
N TYR A 173 4.19 16.83 -6.15
CA TYR A 173 3.31 17.91 -5.72
C TYR A 173 2.62 17.57 -4.40
N ARG A 174 2.39 18.61 -3.58
CA ARG A 174 1.52 18.57 -2.41
C ARG A 174 0.23 19.33 -2.71
N VAL A 175 -0.92 18.68 -2.51
CA VAL A 175 -2.26 19.28 -2.63
C VAL A 175 -2.77 19.61 -1.24
N ASP A 176 -3.19 20.86 -1.04
CA ASP A 176 -3.99 21.29 0.12
C ASP A 176 -5.46 20.90 -0.13
N VAL A 177 -6.04 20.10 0.77
CA VAL A 177 -7.35 19.44 0.56
C VAL A 177 -8.51 20.43 0.59
N GLU A 178 -8.43 21.43 1.48
CA GLU A 178 -9.47 22.45 1.65
C GLU A 178 -9.37 23.52 0.57
N LYS A 179 -8.16 24.03 0.30
CA LYS A 179 -7.93 25.06 -0.72
C LYS A 179 -7.97 24.52 -2.15
N LYS A 180 -7.81 23.20 -2.33
CA LYS A 180 -7.69 22.51 -3.63
C LYS A 180 -6.55 23.08 -4.49
N THR A 181 -5.47 23.52 -3.84
CA THR A 181 -4.28 24.11 -4.48
C THR A 181 -3.09 23.16 -4.40
N ALA A 182 -2.36 23.01 -5.50
CA ALA A 182 -1.12 22.23 -5.55
C ALA A 182 0.13 23.11 -5.45
N THR A 183 1.10 22.67 -4.65
CA THR A 183 2.45 23.25 -4.54
C THR A 183 3.45 22.23 -5.04
N ASN A 184 4.34 22.62 -5.95
CA ASN A 184 5.42 21.76 -6.42
C ASN A 184 6.49 21.64 -5.33
N LEU A 185 6.79 20.41 -4.89
CA LEU A 185 7.84 20.09 -3.92
C LEU A 185 9.07 19.42 -4.56
N THR A 186 9.12 19.32 -5.89
CA THR A 186 10.28 18.78 -6.60
C THR A 186 11.51 19.63 -6.32
N PRO A 187 12.61 19.07 -5.78
CA PRO A 187 13.79 19.88 -5.51
C PRO A 187 14.46 20.39 -6.78
N LYS A 188 15.21 21.49 -6.65
CA LYS A 188 15.84 22.17 -7.78
C LYS A 188 16.93 21.29 -8.41
N GLY A 189 16.84 21.09 -9.73
CA GLY A 189 17.85 20.34 -10.49
C GLY A 189 17.65 18.82 -10.52
N MET A 190 16.50 18.33 -10.04
CA MET A 190 16.16 16.91 -10.07
C MET A 190 14.70 16.65 -10.47
N ASP A 191 14.41 15.38 -10.71
CA ASP A 191 13.07 14.82 -10.77
C ASP A 191 12.75 14.10 -9.45
N ALA A 192 11.47 14.04 -9.07
CA ALA A 192 10.97 13.44 -7.84
C ALA A 192 9.59 12.79 -8.03
N ALA A 193 9.42 11.57 -7.54
CA ALA A 193 8.16 10.82 -7.57
C ALA A 193 8.03 9.87 -6.36
N TYR A 194 6.88 9.19 -6.24
CA TYR A 194 6.57 8.24 -5.17
C TYR A 194 6.79 8.83 -3.76
N GLY A 195 6.36 10.09 -3.57
CA GLY A 195 6.52 10.81 -2.32
C GLY A 195 5.59 10.30 -1.22
N MET A 196 6.15 9.89 -0.08
CA MET A 196 5.44 9.44 1.11
C MET A 196 5.75 10.29 2.33
N TYR A 197 4.74 10.77 3.06
CA TYR A 197 4.93 11.43 4.36
C TYR A 197 5.42 10.46 5.43
N SER A 198 6.25 10.94 6.35
CA SER A 198 6.55 10.24 7.60
C SER A 198 5.31 10.18 8.50
N PRO A 199 5.21 9.20 9.43
CA PRO A 199 4.05 9.07 10.32
C PRO A 199 3.80 10.27 11.25
N ASP A 200 4.84 11.08 11.52
CA ASP A 200 4.75 12.33 12.27
C ASP A 200 4.42 13.56 11.39
N GLY A 201 4.33 13.38 10.07
CA GLY A 201 4.04 14.42 9.07
C GLY A 201 5.16 15.43 8.83
N ARG A 202 6.35 15.24 9.44
CA ARG A 202 7.44 16.24 9.43
C ARG A 202 8.37 16.11 8.23
N ARG A 203 8.44 14.94 7.61
CA ARG A 203 9.33 14.61 6.49
C ARG A 203 8.57 13.94 5.36
N ILE A 204 9.18 13.94 4.18
CA ILE A 204 8.73 13.23 2.99
C ILE A 204 9.91 12.40 2.49
N ALA A 205 9.70 11.10 2.28
CA ALA A 205 10.61 10.24 1.53
C ALA A 205 10.13 10.18 0.08
N PHE A 206 11.04 10.15 -0.89
CA PHE A 206 10.69 10.13 -2.31
C PHE A 206 11.80 9.45 -3.14
N VAL A 207 11.44 9.00 -4.35
CA VAL A 207 12.40 8.54 -5.36
C VAL A 207 12.85 9.74 -6.18
N GLY A 208 14.15 9.93 -6.32
CA GLY A 208 14.72 11.07 -7.02
C GLY A 208 15.76 10.70 -8.08
N TRP A 209 15.85 11.53 -9.13
CA TRP A 209 16.81 11.39 -10.23
C TRP A 209 17.51 12.72 -10.49
N SER A 210 18.84 12.73 -10.56
CA SER A 210 19.62 13.94 -10.86
C SER A 210 20.93 13.61 -11.57
N THR A 211 21.68 14.63 -12.00
CA THR A 211 23.07 14.46 -12.47
C THR A 211 23.95 13.76 -11.44
N ASP A 212 23.72 14.02 -10.16
CA ASP A 212 24.53 13.53 -9.04
C ASP A 212 24.19 12.07 -8.68
N THR A 213 23.08 11.56 -9.20
CA THR A 213 22.75 10.12 -9.23
C THR A 213 23.11 9.46 -10.56
N ASN A 214 23.81 10.16 -11.47
CA ASN A 214 24.03 9.76 -12.87
C ASN A 214 22.72 9.44 -13.63
N GLY A 215 21.60 10.05 -13.23
CA GLY A 215 20.27 9.76 -13.78
C GLY A 215 19.63 8.47 -13.29
N TYR A 216 20.21 7.76 -12.31
CA TYR A 216 19.58 6.60 -11.68
C TYR A 216 18.63 7.03 -10.55
N PRO A 217 17.50 6.32 -10.33
CA PRO A 217 16.66 6.49 -9.16
C PRO A 217 17.40 6.14 -7.87
N GLU A 218 17.21 6.98 -6.87
CA GLU A 218 17.70 6.79 -5.50
C GLU A 218 16.61 7.22 -4.51
N ILE A 219 16.66 6.71 -3.28
CA ILE A 219 15.77 7.12 -2.19
C ILE A 219 16.34 8.38 -1.54
N PHE A 220 15.50 9.40 -1.42
CA PHE A 220 15.77 10.67 -0.73
C PHE A 220 14.75 10.90 0.39
N VAL A 221 15.12 11.75 1.34
CA VAL A 221 14.23 12.32 2.36
C VAL A 221 14.41 13.84 2.39
N MET A 222 13.31 14.56 2.63
CA MET A 222 13.28 16.01 2.82
C MET A 222 12.29 16.38 3.94
N ASN A 223 12.33 17.62 4.41
CA ASN A 223 11.28 18.17 5.28
C ASN A 223 9.95 18.27 4.51
N ALA A 224 8.83 18.26 5.23
CA ALA A 224 7.49 18.33 4.63
C ALA A 224 7.16 19.64 3.86
N ASP A 225 8.02 20.66 3.97
CA ASP A 225 7.98 21.90 3.20
C ASP A 225 8.85 21.89 1.94
N GLY A 226 9.60 20.80 1.69
CA GLY A 226 10.52 20.64 0.56
C GLY A 226 11.98 21.02 0.85
N THR A 227 12.33 21.38 2.09
CA THR A 227 13.72 21.74 2.48
C THR A 227 14.55 20.53 2.95
N ASP A 228 15.85 20.73 3.17
CA ASP A 228 16.79 19.73 3.72
C ASP A 228 16.84 18.36 3.02
N VAL A 229 16.84 18.39 1.68
CA VAL A 229 16.91 17.19 0.84
C VAL A 229 18.21 16.42 1.09
N THR A 230 18.07 15.16 1.50
CA THR A 230 19.16 14.24 1.85
C THR A 230 18.98 12.91 1.11
N ARG A 231 20.03 12.41 0.46
CA ARG A 231 20.05 11.10 -0.21
C ARG A 231 20.31 9.99 0.82
N LEU A 232 19.54 8.91 0.80
CA LEU A 232 19.72 7.76 1.70
C LEU A 232 20.49 6.61 1.04
N THR A 233 20.22 6.31 -0.24
CA THR A 233 20.81 5.17 -0.95
C THR A 233 21.95 5.60 -1.89
N GLU A 234 22.92 4.70 -2.07
CA GLU A 234 23.93 4.81 -3.12
C GLU A 234 23.84 3.60 -4.05
N ARG A 235 23.67 3.86 -5.36
CA ARG A 235 23.56 2.85 -6.41
C ARG A 235 22.35 1.93 -6.22
N CYS A 236 21.22 2.51 -5.83
CA CYS A 236 19.95 1.80 -5.76
C CYS A 236 19.51 1.31 -7.15
N GLY A 237 19.77 2.10 -8.19
CA GLY A 237 19.76 1.70 -9.60
C GLY A 237 18.38 1.67 -10.25
N ASP A 238 17.41 1.03 -9.59
CA ASP A 238 16.01 0.94 -10.03
C ASP A 238 15.03 0.72 -8.87
N CYS A 239 15.25 1.42 -7.75
CA CYS A 239 14.27 1.44 -6.69
C CYS A 239 13.10 2.40 -6.92
N ARG A 240 11.97 1.98 -6.38
CA ARG A 240 10.62 2.55 -6.54
C ARG A 240 9.76 2.06 -5.38
N ASP A 241 8.51 2.50 -5.34
CA ASP A 241 7.49 2.02 -4.41
C ASP A 241 8.00 1.96 -2.96
N LEU A 242 8.14 3.12 -2.33
CA LEU A 242 8.62 3.23 -0.95
C LEU A 242 7.48 3.48 0.05
N ASP A 243 7.75 3.25 1.32
CA ASP A 243 6.90 3.65 2.46
C ASP A 243 7.73 3.78 3.77
N TRP A 244 7.17 4.39 4.81
CA TRP A 244 7.80 4.59 6.12
C TRP A 244 7.39 3.53 7.13
N SER A 245 8.33 3.06 7.95
CA SER A 245 7.97 2.35 9.18
C SER A 245 7.18 3.26 10.13
N ALA A 246 6.22 2.68 10.86
CA ALA A 246 5.35 3.44 11.78
C ALA A 246 6.10 4.21 12.89
N ASP A 247 7.35 3.82 13.21
CA ASP A 247 8.22 4.52 14.15
C ASP A 247 9.04 5.68 13.52
N GLY A 248 8.95 5.87 12.20
CA GLY A 248 9.64 6.92 11.45
C GLY A 248 11.16 6.73 11.29
N ASN A 249 11.70 5.56 11.61
CA ASN A 249 13.15 5.29 11.61
C ASN A 249 13.67 4.55 10.36
N TRP A 250 12.78 3.95 9.57
CA TRP A 250 13.12 3.17 8.38
C TRP A 250 12.25 3.53 7.19
N ILE A 251 12.83 3.43 6.00
CA ILE A 251 12.11 3.43 4.72
C ILE A 251 12.16 2.00 4.18
N VAL A 252 11.00 1.43 3.86
CA VAL A 252 10.90 0.22 3.03
C VAL A 252 10.76 0.62 1.57
N TYR A 253 11.35 -0.12 0.64
CA TYR A 253 11.25 0.15 -0.79
C TYR A 253 11.41 -1.12 -1.64
N ALA A 254 10.86 -1.11 -2.85
CA ALA A 254 11.10 -2.17 -3.83
C ALA A 254 12.32 -1.84 -4.70
N ARG A 255 13.10 -2.87 -5.06
CA ARG A 255 14.11 -2.79 -6.12
C ARG A 255 13.71 -3.69 -7.28
N PHE A 256 13.62 -3.11 -8.48
CA PHE A 256 13.04 -3.79 -9.63
C PHE A 256 13.99 -4.86 -10.22
N SER A 257 15.29 -4.59 -10.26
CA SER A 257 16.31 -5.43 -10.91
C SER A 257 16.44 -6.84 -10.34
N ASP A 258 16.14 -7.02 -9.06
CA ASP A 258 16.09 -8.32 -8.38
C ASP A 258 14.75 -8.63 -7.71
N GLY A 259 13.70 -7.86 -8.06
CA GLY A 259 12.33 -8.04 -7.59
C GLY A 259 12.19 -8.13 -6.07
N SER A 260 13.06 -7.46 -5.30
CA SER A 260 13.20 -7.67 -3.87
C SER A 260 12.84 -6.41 -3.06
N ILE A 261 12.29 -6.62 -1.86
CA ILE A 261 11.98 -5.54 -0.92
C ILE A 261 13.16 -5.35 0.02
N TYR A 262 13.52 -4.08 0.24
CA TYR A 262 14.60 -3.64 1.10
C TYR A 262 14.11 -2.65 2.16
N THR A 263 14.83 -2.56 3.28
CA THR A 263 14.73 -1.43 4.20
C THR A 263 16.06 -0.69 4.33
N ILE A 264 16.00 0.62 4.50
CA ILE A 264 17.14 1.47 4.84
C ILE A 264 16.78 2.40 6.00
N SER A 265 17.74 2.70 6.87
CA SER A 265 17.49 3.65 7.96
C SER A 265 17.34 5.07 7.38
N VAL A 266 16.53 5.89 8.03
CA VAL A 266 16.41 7.32 7.70
C VAL A 266 17.68 8.13 7.99
N GLN A 267 18.67 7.50 8.64
CA GLN A 267 20.05 8.01 8.80
C GLN A 267 21.00 7.53 7.68
N GLY A 268 20.47 6.82 6.67
CA GLY A 268 21.24 6.19 5.60
C GLY A 268 21.92 4.88 6.01
N GLY A 269 22.99 4.52 5.30
CA GLY A 269 23.78 3.31 5.57
C GLY A 269 23.39 2.13 4.67
N LYS A 270 23.70 0.91 5.11
CA LYS A 270 23.52 -0.30 4.30
C LYS A 270 22.05 -0.76 4.28
N PRO A 271 21.45 -0.99 3.09
CA PRO A 271 20.13 -1.60 3.00
C PRO A 271 20.09 -3.05 3.51
N ASN A 272 18.98 -3.42 4.16
CA ASN A 272 18.68 -4.77 4.60
C ASN A 272 17.66 -5.41 3.66
N LEU A 273 17.89 -6.67 3.27
CA LEU A 273 16.96 -7.43 2.45
C LEU A 273 15.80 -7.97 3.31
N VAL A 274 14.56 -7.69 2.91
CA VAL A 274 13.33 -8.13 3.61
C VAL A 274 12.77 -9.42 3.02
N THR A 275 12.57 -9.48 1.70
CA THR A 275 11.98 -10.64 1.02
C THR A 275 13.03 -11.59 0.44
N LYS A 276 12.59 -12.79 0.04
CA LYS A 276 13.43 -13.75 -0.69
C LYS A 276 12.65 -14.35 -1.86
N GLY A 277 13.18 -14.15 -3.07
CA GLY A 277 12.62 -14.65 -4.33
C GLY A 277 11.23 -14.10 -4.67
N GLY A 278 10.73 -14.49 -5.84
CA GLY A 278 9.53 -13.87 -6.45
C GLY A 278 9.79 -12.44 -6.89
N PHE A 279 8.83 -11.84 -7.58
CA PHE A 279 8.87 -10.45 -7.99
C PHE A 279 7.98 -9.60 -7.07
N ASN A 280 8.59 -8.89 -6.13
CA ASN A 280 7.93 -8.16 -5.05
C ASN A 280 7.97 -6.64 -5.32
N TYR A 281 6.83 -5.95 -5.16
CA TYR A 281 6.67 -4.51 -5.35
C TYR A 281 5.57 -3.94 -4.44
N LEU A 282 5.43 -2.60 -4.39
CA LEU A 282 4.46 -1.89 -3.53
C LEU A 282 4.45 -2.34 -2.05
N PRO A 283 5.59 -2.28 -1.33
CA PRO A 283 5.61 -2.45 0.12
C PRO A 283 4.85 -1.30 0.82
N ASP A 284 4.04 -1.64 1.82
CA ASP A 284 3.20 -0.72 2.59
C ASP A 284 3.10 -1.23 4.03
N TYR A 285 3.66 -0.49 5.00
CA TYR A 285 3.50 -0.84 6.41
C TYR A 285 2.07 -0.57 6.87
N SER A 286 1.55 -1.44 7.73
CA SER A 286 0.30 -1.12 8.42
C SER A 286 0.51 0.09 9.35
N PRO A 287 -0.49 0.97 9.53
CA PRO A 287 -0.38 2.15 10.41
C PRO A 287 0.06 1.85 11.86
N ASP A 288 -0.20 0.65 12.37
CA ASP A 288 0.24 0.18 13.69
C ASP A 288 1.68 -0.39 13.72
N GLY A 289 2.32 -0.53 12.56
CA GLY A 289 3.68 -1.05 12.39
C GLY A 289 3.82 -2.56 12.63
N GLN A 290 2.73 -3.33 12.76
CA GLN A 290 2.80 -4.78 12.99
C GLN A 290 2.98 -5.59 11.71
N TRP A 291 2.49 -5.09 10.58
CA TRP A 291 2.46 -5.79 9.30
C TRP A 291 3.15 -4.98 8.19
N LEU A 292 3.65 -5.70 7.21
CA LEU A 292 4.07 -5.19 5.91
C LEU A 292 3.23 -5.90 4.85
N ALA A 293 2.39 -5.14 4.15
CA ALA A 293 1.75 -5.59 2.93
C ALA A 293 2.71 -5.39 1.75
N LEU A 294 2.58 -6.24 0.73
CA LEU A 294 3.28 -6.10 -0.55
C LEU A 294 2.56 -6.88 -1.65
N VAL A 295 2.77 -6.48 -2.90
CA VAL A 295 2.37 -7.29 -4.06
C VAL A 295 3.54 -8.18 -4.47
N ARG A 296 3.29 -9.48 -4.62
CA ARG A 296 4.28 -10.45 -5.08
C ARG A 296 3.70 -11.26 -6.23
N ASP A 297 4.42 -11.27 -7.34
CA ASP A 297 4.06 -11.99 -8.56
C ASP A 297 2.63 -11.65 -9.07
N GLY A 298 2.14 -10.43 -8.77
CA GLY A 298 0.80 -9.93 -9.09
C GLY A 298 -0.22 -9.97 -7.95
N TYR A 299 0.04 -10.73 -6.88
CA TYR A 299 -0.91 -11.04 -5.83
C TYR A 299 -0.60 -10.31 -4.51
N LEU A 300 -1.63 -9.99 -3.72
CA LEU A 300 -1.47 -9.26 -2.46
C LEU A 300 -1.11 -10.23 -1.31
N TYR A 301 -0.01 -9.93 -0.62
CA TYR A 301 0.45 -10.65 0.58
C TYR A 301 0.64 -9.68 1.75
N VAL A 302 0.63 -10.23 2.97
CA VAL A 302 1.10 -9.57 4.19
C VAL A 302 2.11 -10.46 4.91
N MET A 303 3.04 -9.84 5.63
CA MET A 303 3.99 -10.50 6.54
C MET A 303 4.18 -9.66 7.81
N PRO A 304 4.67 -10.21 8.92
CA PRO A 304 5.04 -9.41 10.08
C PRO A 304 6.12 -8.38 9.71
N ALA A 305 5.97 -7.14 10.18
CA ALA A 305 6.86 -6.03 9.86
C ALA A 305 8.33 -6.28 10.26
N GLY A 306 8.56 -7.04 11.33
CA GLY A 306 9.89 -7.49 11.78
C GLY A 306 10.51 -8.62 10.97
N GLY A 307 9.87 -9.05 9.87
CA GLY A 307 10.25 -10.21 9.07
C GLY A 307 9.46 -11.47 9.44
N GLY A 308 9.35 -12.40 8.49
CA GLY A 308 8.62 -13.65 8.68
C GLY A 308 8.14 -14.26 7.36
N SER A 309 7.21 -15.20 7.46
CA SER A 309 6.55 -15.80 6.29
C SER A 309 5.50 -14.86 5.71
N LEU A 310 5.40 -14.86 4.38
CA LEU A 310 4.29 -14.22 3.67
C LEU A 310 3.01 -15.05 3.81
N ARG A 311 1.91 -14.38 4.15
CA ARG A 311 0.54 -14.89 4.08
C ARG A 311 -0.17 -14.23 2.91
N LEU A 312 -0.78 -15.04 2.07
CA LEU A 312 -1.60 -14.55 0.96
C LEU A 312 -2.87 -13.87 1.48
N VAL A 313 -3.22 -12.74 0.88
CA VAL A 313 -4.49 -12.02 1.13
C VAL A 313 -5.43 -12.18 -0.06
N CYS A 314 -4.95 -11.95 -1.28
CA CYS A 314 -5.75 -12.06 -2.52
C CYS A 314 -4.91 -12.55 -3.70
N SER A 315 -5.39 -13.57 -4.43
CA SER A 315 -4.69 -14.23 -5.55
C SER A 315 -5.56 -14.52 -6.78
N ASP A 316 -6.56 -13.69 -7.07
CA ASP A 316 -7.49 -13.93 -8.18
C ASP A 316 -6.91 -13.53 -9.55
N GLU A 317 -7.66 -13.72 -10.64
CA GLU A 317 -7.15 -13.69 -12.02
C GLU A 317 -6.51 -12.36 -12.51
N ASP A 318 -6.64 -11.24 -11.79
CA ASP A 318 -6.07 -9.93 -12.16
C ASP A 318 -5.03 -9.43 -11.15
N ILE A 319 -4.08 -8.63 -11.64
CA ILE A 319 -2.95 -8.14 -10.84
C ILE A 319 -3.37 -6.99 -9.93
N VAL A 320 -2.95 -7.03 -8.67
CA VAL A 320 -3.12 -5.88 -7.76
C VAL A 320 -2.15 -4.78 -8.19
N ARG A 321 -2.72 -3.64 -8.61
CA ARG A 321 -1.98 -2.47 -9.13
C ARG A 321 -1.67 -1.45 -8.04
N VAL A 322 -2.64 -1.19 -7.17
CA VAL A 322 -2.53 -0.32 -6.00
C VAL A 322 -3.44 -0.88 -4.91
N PHE A 323 -2.99 -0.73 -3.67
CA PHE A 323 -3.77 -0.99 -2.47
C PHE A 323 -3.42 0.06 -1.39
N SER A 324 -4.22 0.12 -0.32
CA SER A 324 -4.01 0.99 0.83
C SER A 324 -4.64 0.40 2.10
N TRP A 325 -3.90 0.41 3.21
CA TRP A 325 -4.42 0.01 4.53
C TRP A 325 -5.52 0.95 5.06
N SER A 326 -6.46 0.42 5.82
CA SER A 326 -7.31 1.24 6.70
C SER A 326 -6.48 1.88 7.81
N PRO A 327 -6.89 3.05 8.33
CA PRO A 327 -6.13 3.75 9.37
C PRO A 327 -5.96 3.00 10.70
N ASP A 328 -6.75 1.95 10.93
CA ASP A 328 -6.66 1.07 12.11
C ASP A 328 -5.95 -0.27 11.83
N SER A 329 -5.31 -0.41 10.67
CA SER A 329 -4.53 -1.61 10.26
C SER A 329 -5.33 -2.90 10.09
N ARG A 330 -6.68 -2.84 10.11
CA ARG A 330 -7.53 -4.03 10.02
C ARG A 330 -7.92 -4.41 8.59
N TYR A 331 -8.12 -3.42 7.72
CA TYR A 331 -8.61 -3.63 6.36
C TYR A 331 -7.59 -3.15 5.32
N ILE A 332 -7.73 -3.64 4.09
CA ILE A 332 -7.04 -3.09 2.91
C ILE A 332 -8.09 -2.82 1.82
N VAL A 333 -8.04 -1.65 1.20
CA VAL A 333 -8.74 -1.36 -0.06
C VAL A 333 -7.80 -1.56 -1.24
N PHE A 334 -8.27 -2.17 -2.33
CA PHE A 334 -7.46 -2.44 -3.52
C PHE A 334 -8.31 -2.50 -4.80
N GLU A 335 -7.67 -2.26 -5.95
CA GLU A 335 -8.25 -2.42 -7.29
C GLU A 335 -8.13 -3.90 -7.72
N ASN A 336 -9.23 -4.55 -8.12
CA ASN A 336 -9.21 -5.92 -8.67
C ASN A 336 -10.49 -6.27 -9.46
N SER A 337 -10.42 -7.37 -10.23
CA SER A 337 -11.48 -7.94 -11.07
C SER A 337 -12.06 -9.25 -10.49
N LEU A 338 -12.34 -9.31 -9.17
CA LEU A 338 -12.86 -10.53 -8.54
C LEU A 338 -14.28 -10.85 -9.01
N GLU A 339 -14.63 -12.14 -9.15
CA GLU A 339 -15.98 -12.60 -9.48
C GLU A 339 -16.60 -11.93 -10.74
N ASP A 340 -15.80 -11.75 -11.81
CA ASP A 340 -16.15 -11.01 -13.05
C ASP A 340 -16.53 -9.52 -12.82
N ARG A 341 -16.20 -8.94 -11.66
CA ARG A 341 -16.50 -7.55 -11.27
C ARG A 341 -15.23 -6.76 -11.01
N PHE A 342 -14.81 -5.97 -11.99
CA PHE A 342 -13.82 -4.91 -11.78
C PHE A 342 -14.37 -3.87 -10.80
N GLY A 343 -13.53 -3.45 -9.87
CA GLY A 343 -13.88 -2.39 -8.93
C GLY A 343 -12.87 -2.24 -7.80
N PHE A 344 -13.27 -1.47 -6.78
CA PHE A 344 -12.56 -1.45 -5.51
C PHE A 344 -13.13 -2.50 -4.57
N TRP A 345 -12.22 -3.28 -3.98
CA TRP A 345 -12.52 -4.33 -3.02
C TRP A 345 -11.90 -3.97 -1.69
N VAL A 346 -12.64 -4.23 -0.60
CA VAL A 346 -12.15 -4.10 0.78
C VAL A 346 -12.02 -5.50 1.36
N VAL A 347 -10.87 -5.82 1.96
CA VAL A 347 -10.61 -7.08 2.66
C VAL A 347 -10.34 -6.85 4.14
N ASP A 348 -10.98 -7.62 5.02
CA ASP A 348 -10.54 -7.78 6.41
C ASP A 348 -9.29 -8.66 6.43
N VAL A 349 -8.17 -8.08 6.86
CA VAL A 349 -6.88 -8.77 6.80
C VAL A 349 -6.83 -9.95 7.76
N ALA A 350 -7.57 -9.93 8.88
CA ALA A 350 -7.59 -10.99 9.87
C ALA A 350 -8.48 -12.17 9.46
N THR A 351 -9.68 -11.92 8.92
CA THR A 351 -10.62 -12.99 8.52
C THR A 351 -10.45 -13.44 7.07
N GLY A 352 -9.94 -12.57 6.19
CA GLY A 352 -9.91 -12.78 4.74
C GLY A 352 -11.27 -12.56 4.06
N GLU A 353 -12.26 -12.02 4.77
CA GLU A 353 -13.55 -11.64 4.20
C GLU A 353 -13.39 -10.42 3.30
N MET A 354 -14.04 -10.45 2.14
CA MET A 354 -13.92 -9.41 1.11
C MET A 354 -15.30 -8.90 0.73
N GLU A 355 -15.40 -7.59 0.45
CA GLU A 355 -16.61 -6.94 -0.01
C GLU A 355 -16.28 -5.96 -1.16
N LEU A 356 -17.20 -5.88 -2.13
CA LEU A 356 -17.08 -4.98 -3.28
C LEU A 356 -17.62 -3.59 -2.88
N LEU A 357 -16.76 -2.59 -2.87
CA LEU A 357 -17.11 -1.20 -2.55
C LEU A 357 -17.83 -0.51 -3.71
N THR A 358 -17.39 -0.73 -4.94
CA THR A 358 -17.96 -0.11 -6.15
C THR A 358 -17.57 -0.87 -7.41
N THR A 359 -18.43 -0.89 -8.42
CA THR A 359 -18.15 -1.41 -9.78
C THR A 359 -17.67 -0.34 -10.77
N GLU A 360 -17.51 0.91 -10.32
CA GLU A 360 -17.07 2.01 -11.19
C GLU A 360 -15.61 1.86 -11.61
N LEU A 361 -15.27 2.32 -12.82
CA LEU A 361 -13.93 2.20 -13.41
C LEU A 361 -12.97 3.27 -12.87
N PHE A 362 -12.66 3.17 -11.58
CA PHE A 362 -11.74 4.06 -10.86
C PHE A 362 -10.39 3.39 -10.58
N TYR A 363 -9.38 4.20 -10.27
CA TYR A 363 -8.00 3.75 -10.04
C TYR A 363 -7.43 4.30 -8.72
N ASN A 364 -6.35 3.66 -8.24
CA ASN A 364 -5.51 4.17 -7.15
C ASN A 364 -6.32 4.50 -5.86
N PRO A 365 -7.02 3.52 -5.26
CA PRO A 365 -7.80 3.73 -4.03
C PRO A 365 -6.87 3.89 -2.83
N ILE A 366 -6.86 5.08 -2.24
CA ILE A 366 -6.07 5.40 -1.05
C ILE A 366 -7.01 5.77 0.09
N TRP A 367 -6.98 4.99 1.18
CA TRP A 367 -7.76 5.29 2.37
C TRP A 367 -7.25 6.60 2.98
N SER A 368 -8.15 7.55 3.27
CA SER A 368 -7.75 8.71 4.08
C SER A 368 -7.36 8.26 5.50
N PRO A 369 -6.42 8.95 6.17
CA PRO A 369 -6.15 8.72 7.59
C PRO A 369 -7.43 8.92 8.41
N ILE A 370 -7.40 8.63 9.72
CA ILE A 370 -8.48 9.12 10.57
C ILE A 370 -8.41 10.65 10.59
N MET A 371 -9.17 11.27 9.69
CA MET A 371 -9.31 12.71 9.56
C MET A 371 -9.55 13.26 10.96
N ARG A 372 -8.60 14.05 11.48
CA ARG A 372 -8.81 14.79 12.72
C ARG A 372 -9.86 15.83 12.39
N GLY A 373 -11.12 15.46 12.61
CA GLY A 373 -12.27 16.16 12.06
C GLY A 373 -12.12 17.66 12.29
N GLY A 374 -12.17 18.43 11.21
CA GLY A 374 -12.32 19.87 11.30
C GLY A 374 -13.62 20.14 12.05
N VAL A 375 -13.50 20.45 13.35
CA VAL A 375 -14.66 20.64 14.22
C VAL A 375 -15.37 21.90 13.72
N THR A 376 -16.47 21.71 12.99
CA THR A 376 -17.49 22.74 12.88
C THR A 376 -18.09 22.92 14.27
N PRO A 377 -17.98 24.10 14.91
CA PRO A 377 -18.48 24.27 16.28
C PRO A 377 -20.01 24.24 16.27
N GLN A 378 -20.59 23.09 16.62
CA GLN A 378 -21.97 23.03 17.08
C GLN A 378 -22.07 23.66 18.47
N PRO A 379 -23.17 24.36 18.81
CA PRO A 379 -23.22 25.17 20.01
C PRO A 379 -23.13 24.33 21.30
N ILE A 380 -22.22 24.76 22.18
CA ILE A 380 -21.76 24.03 23.35
C ILE A 380 -22.76 24.18 24.51
N ILE A 381 -23.15 23.05 25.12
CA ILE A 381 -23.76 23.01 26.45
C ILE A 381 -22.75 22.33 27.38
N THR A 382 -22.15 23.09 28.30
CA THR A 382 -21.12 22.60 29.22
C THR A 382 -21.67 22.32 30.62
N THR A 383 -21.41 21.13 31.12
CA THR A 383 -21.35 20.85 32.57
C THR A 383 -19.89 20.73 33.00
N PRO A 384 -19.45 21.38 34.11
CA PRO A 384 -18.04 21.35 34.51
C PRO A 384 -17.60 19.97 35.02
N GLY A 385 -16.43 19.52 34.57
CA GLY A 385 -15.75 18.32 35.10
C GLY A 385 -15.61 17.15 34.14
N ASP A 386 -16.34 17.15 33.02
CA ASP A 386 -16.21 16.13 31.98
C ASP A 386 -15.41 16.65 30.78
N CYS A 387 -14.20 16.12 30.58
CA CYS A 387 -13.35 16.44 29.44
C CYS A 387 -13.72 15.67 28.16
N THR A 388 -14.67 14.74 28.24
CA THR A 388 -15.08 13.85 27.13
C THR A 388 -16.29 14.38 26.35
N ASN A 389 -16.92 15.47 26.81
CA ASN A 389 -18.14 16.06 26.23
C ASN A 389 -19.31 15.07 26.14
N GLY A 390 -19.56 14.30 27.20
CA GLY A 390 -20.64 13.31 27.28
C GLY A 390 -20.34 11.98 26.59
N TRP A 391 -19.10 11.75 26.15
CA TRP A 391 -18.69 10.47 25.57
C TRP A 391 -18.45 9.39 26.63
N THR A 392 -17.97 9.73 27.84
CA THR A 392 -17.80 8.73 28.91
C THR A 392 -19.13 8.07 29.28
N ARG A 393 -19.07 6.74 29.48
CA ARG A 393 -20.16 5.93 30.02
C ARG A 393 -19.89 5.54 31.47
N LEU A 394 -18.63 5.61 31.91
CA LEU A 394 -18.21 5.35 33.28
C LEU A 394 -18.48 6.54 34.21
N LYS A 395 -18.49 6.26 35.52
CA LYS A 395 -18.75 7.24 36.58
C LYS A 395 -18.02 6.84 37.87
N ILE A 396 -17.57 7.84 38.65
CA ILE A 396 -16.98 7.62 39.97
C ILE A 396 -17.97 6.85 40.86
N GLY A 397 -17.48 5.79 41.52
CA GLY A 397 -18.27 4.90 42.36
C GLY A 397 -19.01 3.78 41.61
N GLY A 398 -19.00 3.78 40.28
CA GLY A 398 -19.43 2.66 39.45
C GLY A 398 -18.38 1.55 39.32
N PHE A 399 -18.66 0.57 38.46
CA PHE A 399 -17.72 -0.48 38.08
C PHE A 399 -17.53 -0.50 36.56
N ALA A 400 -16.38 -1.02 36.14
CA ALA A 400 -16.00 -1.16 34.74
C ALA A 400 -15.46 -2.57 34.46
N ARG A 401 -15.70 -3.06 33.24
CA ARG A 401 -15.22 -4.35 32.74
C ARG A 401 -14.54 -4.17 31.38
N VAL A 402 -13.48 -4.94 31.11
CA VAL A 402 -12.84 -4.97 29.79
C VAL A 402 -13.77 -5.65 28.78
N ILE A 403 -14.01 -4.99 27.64
CA ILE A 403 -14.97 -5.43 26.61
C ILE A 403 -14.40 -6.58 25.78
N ASP A 404 -13.15 -6.46 25.36
CA ASP A 404 -12.51 -7.33 24.37
C ASP A 404 -11.64 -8.42 25.00
N VAL A 405 -11.17 -9.39 24.20
CA VAL A 405 -10.20 -10.41 24.60
C VAL A 405 -8.78 -9.87 24.77
N VAL A 406 -8.48 -8.69 24.22
CA VAL A 406 -7.21 -7.98 24.43
C VAL A 406 -7.24 -7.34 25.83
N PRO A 407 -6.26 -7.64 26.71
CA PRO A 407 -6.24 -7.05 28.04
C PRO A 407 -5.93 -5.55 28.00
N ASN A 408 -6.58 -4.80 28.90
CA ASN A 408 -6.39 -3.36 29.01
C ASN A 408 -5.27 -3.05 30.02
N ARG A 409 -4.46 -2.03 29.75
CA ARG A 409 -3.28 -1.71 30.55
C ARG A 409 -3.62 -0.80 31.71
N VAL A 410 -3.07 -1.10 32.88
CA VAL A 410 -3.15 -0.29 34.09
C VAL A 410 -1.81 0.38 34.34
N ARG A 411 -1.83 1.69 34.62
CA ARG A 411 -0.64 2.55 34.69
C ARG A 411 -0.58 3.33 35.99
N GLY A 412 0.63 3.74 36.37
CA GLY A 412 0.84 4.60 37.54
C GLY A 412 0.24 6.01 37.40
N GLN A 413 0.08 6.51 36.17
CA GLN A 413 -0.44 7.84 35.84
C GLN A 413 -1.32 7.78 34.57
N PRO A 414 -2.27 8.72 34.37
CA PRO A 414 -3.13 8.77 33.19
C PRO A 414 -2.37 9.35 31.98
N SER A 415 -1.48 8.55 31.38
CA SER A 415 -0.73 8.90 30.16
C SER A 415 -0.28 7.65 29.40
N ARG A 416 -0.17 7.72 28.07
CA ARG A 416 0.36 6.65 27.21
C ARG A 416 1.82 6.30 27.51
N SER A 417 2.61 7.26 28.00
CA SER A 417 4.04 7.08 28.30
C SER A 417 4.31 6.63 29.74
N ALA A 418 3.30 6.66 30.62
CA ALA A 418 3.43 6.23 32.01
C ALA A 418 3.66 4.72 32.13
N GLU A 419 4.44 4.31 33.13
CA GLU A 419 4.73 2.91 33.45
C GLU A 419 3.46 2.06 33.57
N VAL A 420 3.47 0.89 32.92
CA VAL A 420 2.42 -0.12 33.01
C VAL A 420 2.70 -0.97 34.25
N ILE A 421 1.81 -0.91 35.24
CA ILE A 421 1.96 -1.58 36.54
C ILE A 421 1.18 -2.90 36.61
N ALA A 422 0.18 -3.09 35.74
CA ALA A 422 -0.58 -4.34 35.61
C ALA A 422 -1.35 -4.38 34.29
N GLU A 423 -1.92 -5.54 33.96
CA GLU A 423 -2.89 -5.71 32.86
C GLU A 423 -4.17 -6.36 33.39
N ILE A 424 -5.32 -5.81 32.99
CA ILE A 424 -6.65 -6.28 33.40
C ILE A 424 -7.35 -6.98 32.23
N HIS A 425 -8.08 -8.03 32.54
CA HIS A 425 -8.65 -8.96 31.56
C HIS A 425 -10.18 -8.96 31.62
N ARG A 426 -10.81 -9.41 30.54
CA ARG A 426 -12.26 -9.56 30.44
C ARG A 426 -12.80 -10.54 31.50
N GLY A 427 -13.93 -10.20 32.10
CA GLY A 427 -14.65 -11.04 33.06
C GLY A 427 -14.46 -10.67 34.53
N THR A 428 -13.62 -9.69 34.86
CA THR A 428 -13.51 -9.11 36.20
C THR A 428 -14.04 -7.68 36.21
N ASP A 429 -14.72 -7.29 37.31
CA ASP A 429 -15.26 -5.95 37.50
C ASP A 429 -14.36 -5.11 38.42
N TYR A 430 -13.97 -3.94 37.93
CA TYR A 430 -13.03 -3.05 38.59
C TYR A 430 -13.77 -1.81 39.08
N LYS A 431 -13.61 -1.46 40.37
CA LYS A 431 -14.30 -0.32 40.95
C LYS A 431 -13.66 0.99 40.49
N ILE A 432 -14.46 1.90 39.93
CA ILE A 432 -14.03 3.22 39.49
C ILE A 432 -13.98 4.17 40.69
N VAL A 433 -12.82 4.78 40.94
CA VAL A 433 -12.56 5.61 42.12
C VAL A 433 -12.19 7.06 41.80
N ASP A 434 -11.75 7.38 40.58
CA ASP A 434 -11.37 8.73 40.15
C ASP A 434 -11.40 8.84 38.61
N GLY A 435 -11.51 10.07 38.07
CA GLY A 435 -11.63 10.36 36.63
C GLY A 435 -12.96 11.04 36.22
N PRO A 436 -13.15 11.37 34.93
CA PRO A 436 -12.25 11.07 33.82
C PRO A 436 -11.04 12.02 33.75
N VAL A 437 -9.92 11.54 33.22
CA VAL A 437 -8.76 12.37 32.84
C VAL A 437 -8.43 12.13 31.38
N CYS A 438 -8.62 13.16 30.54
CA CYS A 438 -8.31 13.09 29.12
C CYS A 438 -6.84 13.44 28.89
N ALA A 439 -6.05 12.49 28.41
CA ALA A 439 -4.63 12.66 28.14
C ALA A 439 -4.20 11.78 26.96
N ASP A 440 -3.26 12.25 26.14
CA ASP A 440 -2.70 11.51 25.01
C ASP A 440 -3.75 10.89 24.06
N GLY A 441 -4.89 11.57 23.88
CA GLY A 441 -6.01 11.07 23.07
C GLY A 441 -6.70 9.83 23.66
N LEU A 442 -6.65 9.64 24.98
CA LEU A 442 -7.36 8.59 25.72
C LEU A 442 -8.15 9.20 26.88
N VAL A 443 -9.25 8.55 27.24
CA VAL A 443 -10.04 8.83 28.45
C VAL A 443 -9.60 7.88 29.55
N PHE A 444 -8.80 8.36 30.50
CA PHE A 444 -8.34 7.55 31.63
C PHE A 444 -9.29 7.63 32.82
N TRP A 445 -9.49 6.47 33.44
CA TRP A 445 -10.19 6.31 34.71
C TRP A 445 -9.30 5.56 35.71
N LYS A 446 -9.40 5.93 36.97
CA LYS A 446 -8.69 5.24 38.05
C LYS A 446 -9.57 4.13 38.59
N ILE A 447 -9.05 2.91 38.54
CA ILE A 447 -9.66 1.73 39.15
C ILE A 447 -8.96 1.40 40.47
N SER A 448 -9.67 0.72 41.37
CA SER A 448 -9.11 0.11 42.56
C SER A 448 -9.45 -1.38 42.62
N ASP A 449 -8.43 -2.19 42.89
CA ASP A 449 -8.51 -3.63 43.05
C ASP A 449 -7.34 -4.12 43.95
N PRO A 450 -7.55 -5.07 44.89
CA PRO A 450 -6.50 -5.56 45.79
C PRO A 450 -5.31 -6.27 45.12
N GLY A 451 -5.47 -6.77 43.89
CA GLY A 451 -4.40 -7.41 43.11
C GLY A 451 -3.49 -6.43 42.37
N LEU A 452 -3.83 -5.14 42.31
CA LEU A 452 -3.00 -4.11 41.67
C LEU A 452 -1.87 -3.64 42.61
N PRO A 453 -0.65 -3.38 42.09
CA PRO A 453 0.39 -2.69 42.86
C PRO A 453 -0.10 -1.35 43.38
N GLY A 454 -0.02 -1.13 44.70
CA GLY A 454 -0.58 0.07 45.34
C GLY A 454 -2.11 0.12 45.42
N THR A 455 -2.82 -0.98 45.13
CA THR A 455 -4.29 -1.16 45.18
C THR A 455 -5.14 -0.28 44.25
N ALA A 456 -4.51 0.54 43.40
CA ALA A 456 -5.19 1.36 42.41
C ALA A 456 -4.27 1.75 41.24
N GLY A 457 -4.85 2.01 40.08
CA GLY A 457 -4.11 2.49 38.90
C GLY A 457 -5.03 3.04 37.81
N TRP A 458 -4.45 3.67 36.80
CA TRP A 458 -5.16 4.33 35.70
C TRP A 458 -5.25 3.43 34.47
N THR A 459 -6.44 3.27 33.92
CA THR A 459 -6.70 2.50 32.70
C THR A 459 -7.59 3.30 31.75
N ALA A 460 -7.51 3.04 30.44
CA ALA A 460 -8.26 3.80 29.45
C ALA A 460 -9.66 3.20 29.26
N GLU A 461 -10.71 4.01 29.43
CA GLU A 461 -12.06 3.65 28.98
C GLU A 461 -12.12 3.55 27.46
N GLY A 462 -11.32 4.37 26.76
CA GLY A 462 -11.17 4.37 25.30
C GLY A 462 -10.54 5.65 24.79
N ASP A 463 -10.77 5.99 23.52
CA ASP A 463 -10.04 7.04 22.77
C ASP A 463 -10.93 8.16 22.19
N LEU A 464 -12.14 8.34 22.75
CA LEU A 464 -13.21 9.19 22.22
C LEU A 464 -13.83 8.71 20.89
N LYS A 465 -13.50 7.50 20.42
CA LYS A 465 -14.14 6.82 19.28
C LYS A 465 -14.65 5.45 19.68
N GLU A 466 -13.76 4.62 20.22
CA GLU A 466 -14.04 3.25 20.66
C GLU A 466 -13.88 3.11 22.16
N TYR A 467 -14.59 2.14 22.75
CA TYR A 467 -14.50 1.81 24.17
C TYR A 467 -13.73 0.50 24.37
N TYR A 468 -12.79 0.52 25.30
CA TYR A 468 -12.07 -0.65 25.81
C TYR A 468 -12.70 -1.15 27.13
N LEU A 469 -13.41 -0.26 27.84
CA LEU A 469 -14.18 -0.57 29.05
C LEU A 469 -15.68 -0.30 28.87
N GLU A 470 -16.51 -1.17 29.44
CA GLU A 470 -17.96 -0.97 29.59
C GLU A 470 -18.34 -0.77 31.06
N PRO A 471 -19.40 0.01 31.35
CA PRO A 471 -19.99 0.05 32.69
C PRO A 471 -20.53 -1.31 33.07
N SER A 472 -20.23 -1.78 34.29
CA SER A 472 -20.78 -3.02 34.84
C SER A 472 -21.50 -2.80 36.17
N ASN A 473 -22.36 -3.75 36.51
CA ASN A 473 -23.01 -3.90 37.82
C ASN A 473 -22.68 -5.31 38.33
N PRO A 474 -21.65 -5.48 39.18
CA PRO A 474 -21.32 -6.76 39.81
C PRO A 474 -22.35 -7.23 40.84
#